data_AF-A0A7V9SM48-F1
#
_entry.id   AF-A0A7V9SM48-F1
#
_cell.length_a   1.000
_cell.length_b   1.000
_cell.length_c   1.000
_cell.angle_alpha   90.00
_cell.angle_beta   90.00
_cell.angle_gamma   90.00
#
_symmetry.space_group_name_H-M   'P 1'
#
loop_
_entity.id
_entity.type
_entity.pdbx_description
1 polymer ?
#
loop_
_entity_poly.entity_id
_entity_poly.type
_entity_poly.pdbx_seq_one_letter_code
_entity_poly.pdbx_strand_id
1 'polypeptide(L)' 'MPTDLTQIVTEKMQVLPLEKQQRVLEFVESIERTNEPKKQSLLDRLEAISKRVPEEVWEKLPIDGAENIDHYLYGAPMK' A
#
# COMPACT_ATOMS: atom_id res chain seq x y z
N MET A 1 4.07 24.94 27.72
CA MET A 1 5.40 24.38 27.41
C MET A 1 5.32 22.87 27.63
N PRO A 2 5.25 22.05 26.57
CA PRO A 2 5.23 20.58 26.72
C PRO A 2 6.68 20.08 26.79
N THR A 3 7.27 20.04 27.99
CA THR A 3 8.71 19.78 28.15
C THR A 3 9.04 18.45 28.84
N ASP A 4 8.06 17.72 29.37
CA ASP A 4 8.38 16.63 30.30
C ASP A 4 8.80 15.33 29.62
N LEU A 5 8.12 14.91 28.54
CA LEU A 5 8.35 13.57 27.97
C LEU A 5 9.69 13.44 27.25
N THR A 6 10.10 14.45 26.48
CA THR A 6 11.37 14.41 25.74
C THR A 6 12.56 14.38 26.69
N GLN A 7 12.54 15.20 27.74
CA GLN A 7 13.59 15.24 28.75
C GLN A 7 13.71 13.92 29.51
N ILE A 8 12.59 13.35 29.96
CA ILE A 8 12.57 12.06 30.68
C ILE A 8 13.11 10.92 29.81
N VAL A 9 12.76 10.90 28.51
CA VAL A 9 13.25 9.88 27.58
C VAL A 9 14.76 10.04 27.38
N THR A 10 15.26 11.26 27.17
CA THR A 10 16.70 11.50 27.00
C THR A 10 17.50 11.10 28.23
N GLU A 11 17.05 11.48 29.43
CA GLU A 11 17.73 11.14 30.68
C GLU A 11 17.79 9.62 30.89
N LYS A 12 16.66 8.91 30.71
CA LYS A 12 16.63 7.44 30.82
C LYS A 12 17.50 6.75 29.78
N MET A 13 17.64 7.33 28.58
CA MET A 13 18.47 6.78 27.51
C MET A 13 19.97 6.90 27.80
N GLN A 14 20.40 7.99 28.45
CA GLN A 14 21.80 8.23 28.81
C GLN A 14 22.32 7.32 29.93
N VAL A 15 21.43 6.88 30.84
CA VAL A 15 21.79 5.99 31.96
C VAL A 15 21.87 4.51 31.53
N LEU A 16 21.36 4.17 30.34
CA LEU A 16 21.32 2.79 29.85
C LEU A 16 22.67 2.34 29.25
N PRO A 17 23.06 1.07 29.44
CA PRO A 17 24.19 0.45 28.72
C PRO A 17 23.99 0.44 27.20
N LEU A 18 25.09 0.44 26.45
CA LEU A 18 25.12 0.53 24.98
C LEU A 18 24.21 -0.50 24.28
N GLU A 19 24.18 -1.74 24.76
CA GLU A 19 23.33 -2.81 24.22
C GLU A 19 21.83 -2.48 24.31
N LYS A 20 21.42 -1.83 25.41
CA LYS A 20 20.02 -1.44 25.61
C LYS A 20 19.66 -0.21 24.78
N GLN A 21 20.62 0.69 24.55
CA GLN A 21 20.43 1.83 23.65
C GLN A 21 20.22 1.36 22.20
N GLN A 22 20.98 0.37 21.73
CA GLN A 22 20.79 -0.23 20.41
C GLN A 22 19.38 -0.83 20.24
N ARG A 23 18.88 -1.53 21.26
CA ARG A 23 17.53 -2.09 21.24
C ARG A 23 16.43 -1.03 21.20
N VAL A 24 16.64 0.10 21.87
CA VAL A 24 15.71 1.24 21.80
C VAL A 24 15.75 1.87 20.41
N LEU A 25 16.93 2.00 19.79
CA LEU A 25 17.06 2.49 18.43
C LEU A 25 16.33 1.59 17.43
N GLU A 26 16.54 0.27 17.49
CA GLU A 26 15.82 -0.71 16.68
C GLU A 26 14.29 -0.60 16.86
N PHE A 27 13.84 -0.40 18.10
CA PHE A 27 12.41 -0.22 18.40
C PHE A 27 11.85 1.05 17.77
N VAL A 28 12.55 2.18 17.88
CA VAL A 28 12.13 3.45 17.26
C VAL A 28 12.08 3.31 15.73
N GLU A 29 13.11 2.73 15.11
CA GLU A 29 13.11 2.45 13.66
C GLU A 29 11.94 1.54 13.25
N SER A 30 11.57 0.55 14.08
CA SER A 30 10.43 -0.32 13.81
C SER A 30 9.09 0.42 13.85
N ILE A 31 8.95 1.42 14.73
CA ILE A 31 7.77 2.28 14.80
C ILE A 31 7.70 3.14 13.54
N GLU A 32 8.81 3.72 13.10
CA GLU A 32 8.86 4.53 11.88
C GLU A 32 8.47 3.73 10.64
N ARG A 33 9.01 2.51 10.49
CA ARG A 33 8.63 1.59 9.39
C ARG A 33 7.16 1.17 9.43
N THR A 34 6.58 1.05 10.61
CA THR A 34 5.16 0.68 10.78
C THR A 34 4.23 1.86 10.50
N ASN A 35 4.68 3.09 10.77
CA ASN A 35 3.93 4.32 10.52
C ASN A 35 4.12 4.88 9.09
N GLU A 36 5.01 4.33 8.27
CA GLU A 36 5.02 4.68 6.86
C GLU A 36 3.64 4.35 6.28
N PRO A 37 2.93 5.33 5.69
CA PRO A 37 1.67 5.06 5.04
C PRO A 37 1.94 4.01 3.98
N LYS A 38 1.34 2.82 4.15
CA LYS A 38 1.51 1.68 3.26
C LYS A 38 1.25 2.20 1.84
N LYS A 39 2.33 2.41 1.08
CA LYS A 39 2.23 2.99 -0.27
C LYS A 39 1.37 2.03 -1.05
N GLN A 40 0.18 2.49 -1.45
CA GLN A 40 -0.76 1.67 -2.21
C GLN A 40 -0.02 1.09 -3.41
N SER A 41 0.05 -0.23 -3.47
CA SER A 41 0.66 -0.94 -4.57
C SER A 41 -0.12 -0.69 -5.86
N LEU A 42 0.48 -1.00 -7.00
CA LEU A 42 -0.23 -0.94 -8.28
C LEU A 42 -1.49 -1.81 -8.25
N LEU A 43 -1.45 -2.96 -7.57
CA LEU A 43 -2.59 -3.86 -7.40
C LEU A 43 -3.69 -3.24 -6.55
N ASP A 44 -3.35 -2.58 -5.43
CA ASP A 44 -4.34 -1.90 -4.57
C ASP A 44 -5.08 -0.79 -5.35
N ARG A 45 -4.35 -0.09 -6.24
CA ARG A 45 -4.93 0.92 -7.11
C ARG A 45 -5.86 0.32 -8.17
N LEU A 46 -5.44 -0.78 -8.79
CA LEU A 46 -6.27 -1.50 -9.77
C LEU A 46 -7.54 -2.05 -9.13
N GLU A 47 -7.45 -2.61 -7.93
CA GLU A 47 -8.61 -3.10 -7.18
C GLU A 47 -9.57 -1.95 -6.80
N ALA A 48 -9.03 -0.79 -6.40
CA ALA A 48 -9.84 0.38 -6.11
C ALA A 48 -10.56 0.93 -7.36
N ILE A 49 -9.98 0.78 -8.55
CA ILE A 49 -10.60 1.15 -9.83
C ILE A 49 -11.63 0.10 -10.26
N SER A 50 -11.31 -1.19 -10.17
CA SER A 50 -12.20 -2.27 -10.61
C SER A 50 -13.52 -2.28 -9.82
N LYS A 51 -13.47 -1.99 -8.51
CA LYS A 51 -14.66 -1.86 -7.65
C LYS A 51 -15.62 -0.74 -8.04
N ARG A 52 -15.18 0.23 -8.84
CA ARG A 52 -16.03 1.34 -9.32
C ARG A 52 -16.79 0.99 -10.58
N VAL A 53 -16.44 -0.12 -11.24
CA VAL A 53 -17.04 -0.55 -12.49
C VAL A 53 -18.17 -1.55 -12.16
N PRO A 54 -19.42 -1.28 -12.58
CA PRO A 54 -20.53 -2.21 -12.38
C PRO A 54 -20.31 -3.56 -13.05
N GLU A 55 -20.89 -4.62 -12.50
CA GLU A 55 -20.74 -6.01 -12.98
C GLU A 55 -21.27 -6.16 -14.42
N GLU A 56 -22.32 -5.44 -14.78
CA GLU A 56 -22.92 -5.46 -16.12
C GLU A 56 -21.99 -4.90 -17.20
N VAL A 57 -20.97 -4.12 -16.83
CA VAL A 57 -19.94 -3.64 -17.76
C VAL A 57 -18.85 -4.69 -17.95
N TRP A 58 -18.53 -5.45 -16.90
CA TRP A 58 -17.61 -6.59 -16.98
C TRP A 58 -18.15 -7.69 -17.87
N GLU A 59 -19.46 -7.97 -17.80
CA GLU A 59 -20.13 -8.96 -18.67
C GLU A 59 -20.11 -8.59 -20.16
N LYS A 60 -19.98 -7.30 -20.49
CA LYS A 60 -19.90 -6.83 -21.88
C LYS A 60 -18.50 -6.96 -22.47
N LEU A 61 -17.50 -7.30 -21.66
CA LEU A 61 -16.14 -7.44 -22.15
C LEU A 61 -15.97 -8.73 -22.96
N PRO A 62 -15.11 -8.70 -23.97
CA PRO A 62 -14.68 -9.88 -24.71
C PRO A 62 -14.13 -10.97 -23.77
N ILE A 63 -14.73 -12.17 -23.80
CA ILE A 63 -14.25 -13.32 -23.04
C ILE A 63 -12.93 -13.88 -23.58
N ASP A 64 -12.61 -13.59 -24.83
CA ASP A 64 -11.41 -13.98 -25.56
C ASP A 64 -10.25 -12.99 -25.38
N GLY A 65 -10.34 -12.08 -24.40
CA GLY A 65 -9.32 -11.05 -24.20
C GLY A 65 -9.17 -10.10 -25.38
N ALA A 66 -10.23 -9.95 -26.18
CA ALA A 66 -10.27 -9.15 -27.39
C ALA A 66 -9.36 -9.68 -28.51
N GLU A 67 -9.19 -11.00 -28.62
CA GLU A 67 -8.52 -11.61 -29.77
C GLU A 67 -9.27 -11.28 -31.08
N ASN A 68 -10.60 -11.20 -31.03
CA ASN A 68 -11.45 -10.81 -32.16
C ASN A 68 -11.85 -9.32 -32.11
N ILE A 69 -10.91 -8.38 -31.93
CA ILE A 69 -11.19 -6.92 -31.93
C ILE A 69 -12.07 -6.48 -33.10
N ASP A 70 -11.82 -7.00 -34.31
CA ASP A 70 -12.60 -6.64 -35.51
C ASP A 70 -14.07 -7.03 -35.40
N HIS A 71 -14.38 -8.13 -34.70
CA HIS A 71 -15.74 -8.54 -34.40
C HIS A 71 -16.41 -7.53 -33.46
N TYR A 72 -15.75 -7.14 -32.38
CA TYR A 72 -16.34 -6.25 -31.37
C TYR A 72 -16.47 -4.80 -31.84
N LEU A 73 -15.58 -4.33 -32.73
CA LEU A 73 -15.62 -2.96 -33.25
C LEU A 73 -16.44 -2.82 -34.52
N TYR A 74 -16.41 -3.81 -35.40
CA TYR A 74 -16.98 -3.70 -36.75
C TYR A 74 -18.01 -4.78 -37.10
N GLY A 75 -18.28 -5.74 -36.20
CA GLY A 75 -19.21 -6.84 -36.45
C GLY A 75 -18.68 -7.87 -37.46
N ALA A 76 -17.36 -7.92 -37.67
CA ALA A 76 -16.73 -8.95 -38.52
C ALA A 76 -16.99 -10.36 -37.95
N PRO A 77 -17.02 -11.43 -38.76
CA PRO A 77 -17.15 -12.79 -38.25
C PRO A 77 -15.98 -13.15 -37.31
N MET A 78 -16.27 -13.86 -36.22
CA MET A 78 -15.23 -14.42 -35.34
C MET A 78 -14.40 -15.45 -36.11
N LYS A 79 -13.08 -15.46 -35.86
CA LYS A 79 -12.16 -16.43 -36.45
C LYS A 79 -12.20 -17.79 -35.76
#